data_AF-A0AAN6MVN4-F1
#
_entry.id   AF-A0AAN6MVN4-F1
#
_cell.length_a   1.000
_cell.length_b   1.000
_cell.length_c   1.000
_cell.angle_alpha   90.00
_cell.angle_beta   90.00
_cell.angle_gamma   90.00
#
_symmetry.space_group_name_H-M   'P 1'
#
loop_
_entity.id
_entity.type
_entity.pdbx_description
1 polymer ?
#
loop_
_entity_poly.entity_id
_entity_poly.type
_entity_poly.pdbx_seq_one_letter_code
_entity_poly.pdbx_strand_id
1 'polypeptide(L)'
;MSGTSHTNPVVLDDVAVPDAVPNALIDAWEPSPTVDELDCVFRWFRGFTMVERTRGPKSWVWDYGVEIQNRSTRRWVCLPCVRKRGPRPSNYDSKGTQNNVENHLWKQHRRWDPSRRRNQPSEGTTKRAFPSIVQSLGLVRSDPSHLAMANQLISGFDRDRFHALCVNWVVESQLSLADLDMKLL
;
A
#
# COMPACT_ATOMS: atom_id res chain seq x y z
N MET A 1 -62.68 -47.21 16.98
CA MET A 1 -62.72 -45.75 17.19
C MET A 1 -61.72 -45.46 18.30
N SER A 2 -60.43 -45.53 18.00
CA SER A 2 -59.60 -44.43 17.44
C SER A 2 -59.30 -43.35 18.48
N GLY A 3 -58.02 -43.21 18.84
CA GLY A 3 -57.45 -41.96 19.34
C GLY A 3 -56.81 -42.02 20.73
N THR A 4 -55.63 -42.62 20.86
CA THR A 4 -54.70 -42.34 21.95
C THR A 4 -53.96 -41.03 21.67
N SER A 5 -54.27 -39.97 22.40
CA SER A 5 -53.56 -38.69 22.33
C SER A 5 -52.31 -38.71 23.23
N HIS A 6 -51.17 -39.06 22.63
CA HIS A 6 -49.85 -38.80 23.18
C HIS A 6 -49.46 -37.33 22.92
N THR A 7 -49.32 -36.54 23.97
CA THR A 7 -48.65 -35.24 23.93
C THR A 7 -47.14 -35.46 23.96
N ASN A 8 -46.48 -35.19 22.83
CA ASN A 8 -45.02 -35.16 22.69
C ASN A 8 -44.43 -33.91 23.36
N PRO A 9 -43.22 -33.97 23.95
CA PRO A 9 -42.53 -32.80 24.48
C PRO A 9 -41.98 -31.93 23.34
N VAL A 10 -42.01 -30.61 23.58
CA VAL A 10 -41.46 -29.56 22.72
C VAL A 10 -39.95 -29.78 22.57
N VAL A 11 -39.52 -30.07 21.34
CA VAL A 11 -38.11 -30.01 20.92
C VAL A 11 -37.78 -28.52 20.76
N LEU A 12 -36.73 -28.04 21.45
CA LEU A 12 -36.15 -26.74 21.16
C LEU A 12 -35.56 -26.79 19.76
N ASP A 13 -36.09 -25.98 18.84
CA ASP A 13 -35.44 -25.71 17.56
C ASP A 13 -34.08 -25.06 17.84
N ASP A 14 -33.03 -25.73 17.38
CA ASP A 14 -31.68 -25.20 17.27
C ASP A 14 -31.75 -23.87 16.51
N VAL A 15 -31.34 -22.78 17.17
CA VAL A 15 -31.13 -21.49 16.53
C VAL A 15 -30.01 -21.69 15.51
N ALA A 16 -30.41 -21.84 14.24
CA ALA A 16 -29.51 -21.82 13.11
C ALA A 16 -28.72 -20.50 13.17
N VAL A 17 -27.45 -20.61 13.56
CA VAL A 17 -26.45 -19.57 13.35
C VAL A 17 -26.41 -19.34 11.84
N PRO A 18 -26.71 -18.14 11.32
CA PRO A 18 -26.72 -17.93 9.90
C PRO A 18 -25.33 -18.23 9.34
N ASP A 19 -25.30 -19.24 8.48
CA ASP A 19 -24.14 -19.71 7.75
C ASP A 19 -23.38 -18.54 7.14
N ALA A 20 -22.06 -18.65 7.21
CA ALA A 20 -21.10 -17.73 6.65
C ALA A 20 -21.55 -17.22 5.27
N VAL A 21 -21.61 -15.89 5.14
CA VAL A 21 -21.89 -15.20 3.88
C VAL A 21 -20.96 -15.77 2.81
N PRO A 22 -21.48 -16.38 1.73
CA PRO A 22 -20.64 -16.95 0.69
C PRO A 22 -19.76 -15.86 0.07
N ASN A 23 -18.53 -16.24 -0.28
CA ASN A 23 -17.49 -15.42 -0.93
C ASN A 23 -17.89 -14.78 -2.29
N ALA A 24 -19.17 -14.84 -2.69
CA ALA A 24 -19.72 -14.43 -3.98
C ALA A 24 -19.92 -12.90 -4.13
N LEU A 25 -19.63 -12.10 -3.12
CA LEU A 25 -19.69 -10.62 -3.19
C LEU A 25 -18.32 -9.97 -3.50
N ILE A 26 -17.35 -10.75 -3.97
CA ILE A 26 -16.05 -10.23 -4.44
C ILE A 26 -16.07 -9.84 -5.93
N ASP A 27 -17.06 -10.32 -6.71
CA ASP A 27 -17.00 -10.43 -8.19
C ASP A 27 -17.62 -9.31 -9.04
N ALA A 28 -18.22 -8.25 -8.48
CA ALA A 28 -18.79 -7.16 -9.29
C ALA A 28 -17.99 -5.85 -9.20
N TRP A 29 -16.65 -5.90 -9.29
CA TRP A 29 -15.86 -4.67 -9.42
C TRP A 29 -15.84 -4.21 -10.87
N GLU A 30 -16.52 -3.10 -11.17
CA GLU A 30 -16.40 -2.42 -12.46
C GLU A 30 -15.29 -1.37 -12.39
N PRO A 31 -14.20 -1.50 -13.18
CA PRO A 31 -13.05 -0.61 -13.11
C PRO A 31 -13.31 0.76 -13.76
N SER A 32 -14.32 0.84 -14.62
CA SER A 32 -14.71 2.08 -15.28
C SER A 32 -15.47 2.97 -14.31
N PRO A 33 -15.06 4.25 -14.15
CA PRO A 33 -15.79 5.19 -13.34
C PRO A 33 -17.08 5.64 -14.05
N THR A 34 -18.16 5.82 -13.30
CA THR A 34 -19.38 6.47 -13.82
C THR A 34 -19.19 7.99 -13.92
N VAL A 35 -20.10 8.68 -14.63
CA VAL A 35 -20.09 10.16 -14.72
C VAL A 35 -20.21 10.78 -13.32
N ASP A 36 -21.12 10.28 -12.48
CA ASP A 36 -21.31 10.77 -11.10
C ASP A 36 -20.05 10.60 -10.23
N GLU A 37 -19.31 9.51 -10.45
CA GLU A 37 -18.04 9.25 -9.76
C GLU A 37 -16.96 10.25 -10.20
N LEU A 38 -16.86 10.53 -11.49
CA LEU A 38 -15.96 11.55 -12.02
C LEU A 38 -16.32 12.95 -11.51
N ASP A 39 -17.61 13.29 -11.45
CA ASP A 39 -18.08 14.56 -10.89
C ASP A 39 -17.70 14.69 -9.42
N CYS A 40 -17.79 13.60 -8.64
CA CYS A 40 -17.31 13.57 -7.27
C CYS A 40 -15.79 13.80 -7.20
N VAL A 41 -15.01 13.16 -8.07
CA VAL A 41 -13.56 13.37 -8.16
C VAL A 41 -13.25 14.84 -8.45
N PHE A 42 -13.81 15.42 -9.51
CA PHE A 42 -13.48 16.79 -9.92
C PHE A 42 -14.03 17.86 -8.97
N ARG A 43 -15.04 17.54 -8.16
CA ARG A 43 -15.48 18.38 -7.04
C ARG A 43 -14.38 18.56 -5.98
N TRP A 44 -13.64 17.50 -5.69
CA TRP A 44 -12.53 17.50 -4.71
C TRP A 44 -11.20 17.93 -5.31
N PHE A 45 -10.97 17.67 -6.60
CA PHE A 45 -9.75 17.99 -7.31
C PHE A 45 -10.00 19.05 -8.39
N ARG A 46 -10.40 20.25 -7.95
CA ARG A 46 -10.62 21.38 -8.86
C ARG A 46 -9.35 21.74 -9.61
N GLY A 47 -9.48 22.07 -10.89
CA GLY A 47 -8.35 22.40 -11.77
C GLY A 47 -7.55 21.19 -12.28
N PHE A 48 -7.99 19.97 -11.97
CA PHE A 48 -7.51 18.75 -12.61
C PHE A 48 -8.46 18.33 -13.73
N THR A 49 -7.92 17.62 -14.71
CA THR A 49 -8.65 16.91 -15.78
C THR A 49 -8.30 15.43 -15.72
N MET A 50 -9.02 14.60 -16.48
CA MET A 50 -8.55 13.23 -16.75
C MET A 50 -7.18 13.26 -17.43
N VAL A 51 -6.35 12.25 -17.18
CA VAL A 51 -5.09 12.05 -17.91
C VAL A 51 -5.37 11.61 -19.34
N GLU A 52 -4.74 12.29 -20.29
CA GLU A 52 -4.62 11.83 -21.67
C GLU A 52 -3.73 10.58 -21.71
N ARG A 53 -4.34 9.41 -21.91
CA ARG A 53 -3.59 8.14 -21.93
C ARG A 53 -2.98 7.91 -23.31
N THR A 54 -1.65 7.82 -23.37
CA THR A 54 -0.91 7.35 -24.55
C THR A 54 -0.69 5.83 -24.55
N ARG A 55 -0.82 5.15 -23.40
CA ARG A 55 -0.75 3.68 -23.25
C ARG A 55 -1.64 3.19 -22.09
N GLY A 56 -2.05 1.91 -22.15
CA GLY A 56 -2.85 1.25 -21.12
C GLY A 56 -2.12 1.09 -19.77
N PRO A 57 -2.87 0.95 -18.67
CA PRO A 57 -2.29 0.81 -17.33
C PRO A 57 -1.39 -0.43 -17.18
N LYS A 58 -0.28 -0.30 -16.46
CA LYS A 58 0.76 -1.34 -16.30
C LYS A 58 0.58 -2.27 -15.08
N SER A 59 -0.46 -2.08 -14.26
CA SER A 59 -0.62 -2.79 -12.97
C SER A 59 -2.11 -2.88 -12.56
N TRP A 60 -2.48 -3.91 -11.80
CA TRP A 60 -3.86 -4.18 -11.36
C TRP A 60 -4.49 -3.04 -10.53
N VAL A 61 -3.66 -2.22 -9.86
CA VAL A 61 -4.14 -1.10 -9.04
C VAL A 61 -4.89 -0.05 -9.85
N TRP A 62 -4.63 0.03 -11.15
CA TRP A 62 -5.27 0.98 -12.05
C TRP A 62 -6.72 0.61 -12.37
N ASP A 63 -7.13 -0.64 -12.12
CA ASP A 63 -8.53 -1.03 -12.17
C ASP A 63 -9.32 -0.39 -11.02
N TYR A 64 -8.65 0.04 -9.95
CA TYR A 64 -9.26 0.57 -8.73
C TYR A 64 -9.16 2.09 -8.58
N GLY A 65 -8.73 2.81 -9.62
CA GLY A 65 -8.65 4.25 -9.52
C GLY A 65 -8.47 4.98 -10.83
N VAL A 66 -8.78 6.27 -10.80
CA VAL A 66 -8.69 7.16 -11.95
C VAL A 66 -7.42 8.00 -11.86
N GLU A 67 -6.82 8.25 -13.02
CA GLU A 67 -5.68 9.14 -13.10
C GLU A 67 -6.14 10.53 -13.53
N ILE A 68 -5.77 11.54 -12.74
CA ILE A 68 -6.06 12.95 -12.99
C ILE A 68 -4.75 13.72 -13.15
N GLN A 69 -4.78 14.78 -13.95
CA GLN A 69 -3.63 15.67 -14.16
C GLN A 69 -4.01 17.13 -14.11
N ASN A 70 -3.04 17.96 -13.74
CA ASN A 70 -3.05 19.38 -13.99
C ASN A 70 -1.71 19.78 -14.64
N ARG A 71 -1.43 21.07 -14.76
CA ARG A 71 -0.20 21.57 -15.41
C ARG A 71 1.10 21.09 -14.73
N SER A 72 1.07 20.72 -13.45
CA SER A 72 2.27 20.44 -12.66
C SER A 72 2.38 18.99 -12.18
N THR A 73 1.27 18.27 -12.04
CA THR A 73 1.23 16.97 -11.34
C THR A 73 0.23 16.01 -11.97
N ARG A 74 0.51 14.71 -11.81
CA ARG A 74 -0.42 13.60 -12.09
C ARG A 74 -0.68 12.84 -10.81
N ARG A 75 -1.94 12.50 -10.55
CA ARG A 75 -2.35 11.79 -9.33
C ARG A 75 -3.27 10.62 -9.68
N TRP A 76 -3.12 9.53 -8.95
CA TRP A 76 -4.09 8.44 -8.90
C TRP A 76 -5.09 8.69 -7.77
N VAL A 77 -6.38 8.53 -8.04
CA VAL A 77 -7.48 8.71 -7.08
C VAL A 77 -8.23 7.40 -6.90
N CYS A 78 -8.43 6.99 -5.65
CA CYS A 78 -9.09 5.74 -5.29
C CYS A 78 -10.59 5.77 -5.60
N LEU A 79 -11.05 4.96 -6.58
CA LEU A 79 -12.47 4.82 -6.89
C LEU A 79 -13.28 4.15 -5.78
N PRO A 80 -12.78 3.10 -5.08
CA PRO A 80 -13.46 2.58 -3.90
C PRO A 80 -13.75 3.64 -2.83
N CYS A 81 -12.86 4.61 -2.62
CA CYS A 81 -13.11 5.74 -1.71
C CYS A 81 -14.22 6.67 -2.23
N VAL A 82 -14.24 6.96 -3.54
CA VAL A 82 -15.29 7.75 -4.19
C VAL A 82 -16.65 7.07 -4.04
N ARG A 83 -16.73 5.76 -4.30
CA ARG A 83 -17.94 4.93 -4.19
C ARG A 83 -18.47 4.83 -2.77
N LYS A 84 -17.58 4.73 -1.77
CA LYS A 84 -17.96 4.73 -0.34
C LYS A 84 -18.57 6.06 0.13
N ARG A 85 -18.52 7.12 -0.69
CA ARG A 85 -18.97 8.49 -0.36
C ARG A 85 -18.41 9.02 0.97
N GLY A 86 -17.19 8.60 1.31
CA GLY A 86 -16.49 9.04 2.50
C GLY A 86 -15.99 10.50 2.39
N PRO A 87 -15.23 10.99 3.38
CA PRO A 87 -14.47 12.22 3.23
C PRO A 87 -13.52 12.14 2.02
N ARG A 88 -12.92 13.28 1.64
CA ARG A 88 -12.05 13.44 0.46
C ARG A 88 -11.32 12.15 0.06
N PRO A 89 -11.54 11.63 -1.16
CA PRO A 89 -11.00 10.33 -1.56
C PRO A 89 -9.47 10.32 -1.51
N SER A 90 -8.91 9.19 -1.09
CA SER A 90 -7.46 9.01 -1.05
C SER A 90 -6.87 9.14 -2.44
N ASN A 91 -5.75 9.85 -2.50
CA ASN A 91 -5.02 10.12 -3.73
C ASN A 91 -3.52 10.08 -3.48
N TYR A 92 -2.78 9.74 -4.52
CA TYR A 92 -1.33 9.61 -4.47
C TYR A 92 -0.74 10.14 -5.78
N ASP A 93 0.48 10.68 -5.77
CA ASP A 93 1.16 11.06 -7.01
C ASP A 93 1.27 9.85 -7.94
N SER A 94 1.14 9.98 -9.26
CA SER A 94 1.16 8.82 -10.18
C SER A 94 2.54 8.18 -10.36
N LYS A 95 3.62 8.87 -9.96
CA LYS A 95 5.00 8.38 -10.06
C LYS A 95 5.40 7.64 -8.79
N GLY A 96 5.86 6.39 -8.89
CA GLY A 96 6.47 5.64 -7.77
C GLY A 96 5.49 5.13 -6.70
N THR A 97 4.23 4.95 -7.06
CA THR A 97 3.11 4.92 -6.11
C THR A 97 2.58 3.54 -5.77
N GLN A 98 3.04 2.53 -6.50
CA GLN A 98 2.43 1.22 -6.51
C GLN A 98 2.29 0.65 -5.09
N ASN A 99 3.35 0.71 -4.27
CA ASN A 99 3.31 0.20 -2.90
C ASN A 99 2.34 0.97 -1.99
N ASN A 100 2.23 2.30 -2.15
CA ASN A 100 1.33 3.12 -1.34
C ASN A 100 -0.14 2.87 -1.69
N VAL A 101 -0.43 2.75 -2.99
CA VAL A 101 -1.77 2.43 -3.49
C VAL A 101 -2.17 1.01 -3.10
N GLU A 102 -1.29 0.02 -3.27
CA GLU A 102 -1.55 -1.36 -2.87
C GLU A 102 -1.82 -1.48 -1.36
N ASN A 103 -1.02 -0.81 -0.55
CA ASN A 103 -1.22 -0.79 0.90
C ASN A 103 -2.54 -0.11 1.30
N HIS A 104 -2.93 0.96 0.60
CA HIS A 104 -4.23 1.62 0.80
C HIS A 104 -5.40 0.70 0.43
N LEU A 105 -5.36 0.10 -0.76
CA LEU A 105 -6.36 -0.85 -1.23
C LEU A 105 -6.50 -2.04 -0.29
N TRP A 106 -5.39 -2.54 0.24
CA TRP A 106 -5.39 -3.59 1.24
C TRP A 106 -6.03 -3.14 2.55
N LYS A 107 -5.53 -2.06 3.17
CA LYS A 107 -5.95 -1.63 4.51
C LYS A 107 -7.38 -1.10 4.56
N GLN A 108 -7.81 -0.35 3.54
CA GLN A 108 -9.09 0.36 3.54
C GLN A 108 -10.20 -0.38 2.78
N HIS A 109 -9.82 -1.23 1.83
CA HIS A 109 -10.76 -1.91 0.93
C HIS A 109 -10.58 -3.43 0.89
N ARG A 110 -9.61 -4.00 1.63
CA ARG A 110 -9.28 -5.44 1.63
C ARG A 110 -9.10 -6.01 0.23
N ARG A 111 -8.60 -5.19 -0.71
CA ARG A 111 -8.30 -5.58 -2.09
C ARG A 111 -6.81 -5.90 -2.23
N TRP A 112 -6.52 -6.97 -2.94
CA TRP A 112 -5.18 -7.47 -3.18
C TRP A 112 -5.03 -7.89 -4.64
N ASP A 113 -3.77 -7.99 -5.10
CA ASP A 113 -3.40 -8.42 -6.44
C ASP A 113 -4.11 -9.73 -6.83
N PRO A 114 -5.03 -9.70 -7.82
CA PRO A 114 -5.81 -10.87 -8.22
C PRO A 114 -4.95 -11.94 -8.88
N SER A 115 -3.74 -11.61 -9.35
CA SER A 115 -2.82 -12.59 -9.94
C SER A 115 -2.27 -13.58 -8.92
N ARG A 116 -2.43 -13.33 -7.61
CA ARG A 116 -1.89 -14.14 -6.48
C ARG A 116 -0.38 -14.41 -6.54
N ARG A 117 0.36 -13.75 -7.45
CA ARG A 117 1.82 -13.90 -7.59
C ARG A 117 2.60 -13.24 -6.45
N ARG A 118 1.94 -12.39 -5.68
CA ARG A 118 2.50 -11.73 -4.50
C ARG A 118 1.79 -12.23 -3.25
N ASN A 119 2.55 -12.34 -2.16
CA ASN A 119 2.02 -12.65 -0.83
C ASN A 119 1.16 -11.50 -0.31
N GLN A 120 -0.01 -11.83 0.24
CA GLN A 120 -0.91 -10.88 0.89
C GLN A 120 -0.13 -9.98 1.87
N PRO A 121 -0.36 -8.65 1.89
CA PRO A 121 0.33 -7.77 2.81
C PRO A 121 -0.05 -8.17 4.23
N SER A 122 0.93 -8.56 5.03
CA SER A 122 0.69 -8.83 6.45
C SER A 122 0.35 -7.51 7.14
N GLU A 123 -0.65 -7.53 8.03
CA GLU A 123 -1.07 -6.34 8.81
C GLU A 123 0.05 -5.77 9.69
N GLY A 124 1.16 -6.49 9.84
CA GLY A 124 2.33 -6.14 10.64
C GLY A 124 3.59 -5.83 9.84
N THR A 125 3.52 -5.44 8.56
CA THR A 125 4.74 -4.97 7.87
C THR A 125 5.13 -3.60 8.44
N THR A 126 5.85 -3.61 9.56
CA THR A 126 6.69 -2.50 9.98
C THR A 126 7.49 -2.08 8.75
N LYS A 127 7.47 -0.78 8.44
CA LYS A 127 8.38 -0.19 7.43
C LYS A 127 9.74 -0.88 7.62
N ARG A 128 10.39 -1.36 6.56
CA ARG A 128 11.78 -1.84 6.68
C ARG A 128 12.56 -0.72 7.38
N ALA A 129 12.76 -0.87 8.68
CA ALA A 129 13.48 0.10 9.47
C ALA A 129 14.91 -0.20 9.10
N PHE A 130 15.50 0.68 8.29
CA PHE A 130 16.94 0.61 8.10
C PHE A 130 17.56 0.67 9.50
N PRO A 131 18.43 -0.28 9.86
CA PRO A 131 19.06 -0.27 11.16
C PRO A 131 19.75 1.08 11.35
N SER A 132 19.52 1.72 12.50
CA SER A 132 20.19 2.99 12.80
C SER A 132 21.71 2.80 12.80
N ILE A 133 22.51 3.85 12.59
CA ILE A 133 23.98 3.79 12.67
C ILE A 133 24.44 3.08 13.96
N VAL A 134 23.75 3.33 15.07
CA VAL A 134 24.00 2.66 16.35
C VAL A 134 23.84 1.14 16.24
N GLN A 135 22.79 0.68 15.56
CA GLN A 135 22.52 -0.75 15.36
C GLN A 135 23.46 -1.36 14.32
N SER A 136 23.72 -0.66 13.21
CA SER A 136 24.59 -1.13 12.13
C SER A 136 26.05 -1.28 12.57
N LEU A 137 26.51 -0.44 13.50
CA LEU A 137 27.88 -0.46 14.03
C LEU A 137 28.00 -1.16 15.39
N GLY A 138 26.90 -1.75 15.90
CA GLY A 138 26.91 -2.43 17.21
C GLY A 138 27.19 -1.52 18.41
N LEU A 139 26.90 -0.22 18.29
CA LEU A 139 27.11 0.75 19.36
C LEU A 139 26.03 0.64 20.44
N VAL A 140 26.41 0.93 21.68
CA VAL A 140 25.54 0.82 22.86
C VAL A 140 25.16 2.21 23.35
N ARG A 141 23.87 2.55 23.34
CA ARG A 141 23.41 3.92 23.70
C ARG A 141 23.61 4.28 25.18
N SER A 142 23.71 3.28 26.06
CA SER A 142 23.95 3.49 27.48
C SER A 142 25.40 3.78 27.82
N ASP A 143 26.34 3.52 26.90
CA ASP A 143 27.74 3.89 27.06
C ASP A 143 27.97 5.31 26.49
N PRO A 144 28.41 6.28 27.31
CA PRO A 144 28.72 7.64 26.86
C PRO A 144 29.72 7.69 25.70
N SER A 145 30.68 6.76 25.63
CA SER A 145 31.68 6.73 24.55
C SER A 145 31.05 6.30 23.22
N HIS A 146 30.32 5.18 23.22
CA HIS A 146 29.56 4.72 22.06
C HIS A 146 28.51 5.74 21.58
N LEU A 147 27.86 6.45 22.52
CA LEU A 147 26.92 7.52 22.18
C LEU A 147 27.62 8.73 21.55
N ALA A 148 28.78 9.14 22.08
CA ALA A 148 29.59 10.22 21.51
C ALA A 148 30.06 9.86 20.09
N MET A 149 30.53 8.63 19.86
CA MET A 149 30.90 8.14 18.54
C MET A 149 29.72 8.15 17.56
N ALA A 150 28.55 7.64 17.98
CA ALA A 150 27.35 7.67 17.16
C ALA A 150 26.95 9.11 16.78
N ASN A 151 26.96 10.04 17.73
CA ASN A 151 26.60 11.43 17.50
C ASN A 151 27.61 12.15 16.61
N GLN A 152 28.90 11.87 16.75
CA GLN A 152 29.93 12.38 15.83
C GLN A 152 29.74 11.88 14.40
N LEU A 153 29.45 10.58 14.23
CA LEU A 153 29.18 10.01 12.90
C LEU A 153 27.93 10.61 12.26
N ILE A 154 26.87 10.83 13.05
CA ILE A 154 25.62 11.44 12.56
C ILE A 154 25.84 12.91 12.20
N SER A 155 26.53 13.68 13.05
CA SER A 155 26.73 15.12 12.84
C SER A 155 27.79 15.44 11.78
N GLY A 156 28.80 14.58 11.63
CA GLY A 156 29.85 14.72 10.63
C GLY A 156 29.50 14.16 9.26
N PHE A 157 28.29 13.61 9.07
CA PHE A 157 27.87 13.05 7.80
C PHE A 157 27.62 14.17 6.76
N ASP A 158 28.50 14.23 5.77
CA ASP A 158 28.35 15.08 4.59
C ASP A 158 27.93 14.20 3.40
N ARG A 159 26.72 14.46 2.90
CA ARG A 159 26.11 13.70 1.81
C ARG A 159 26.92 13.81 0.51
N ASP A 160 27.37 15.01 0.15
CA ASP A 160 28.01 15.25 -1.15
C ASP A 160 29.41 14.65 -1.16
N ARG A 161 30.14 14.79 -0.04
CA ARG A 161 31.42 14.13 0.16
C ARG A 161 31.27 12.61 0.14
N PHE A 162 30.24 12.07 0.79
CA PHE A 162 29.97 10.63 0.80
C PHE A 162 29.65 10.10 -0.60
N HIS A 163 28.81 10.80 -1.37
CA HIS A 163 28.52 10.43 -2.76
C HIS A 163 29.80 10.42 -3.61
N ALA A 164 30.66 11.43 -3.48
CA ALA A 164 31.93 11.48 -4.20
C ALA A 164 32.84 10.29 -3.86
N LEU A 165 32.91 9.92 -2.57
CA LEU A 165 33.66 8.75 -2.12
C LEU A 165 33.06 7.44 -2.67
N CYS A 166 31.74 7.28 -2.70
CA CYS A 166 31.12 6.10 -3.30
C CYS A 166 31.43 5.98 -4.79
N VAL A 167 31.33 7.08 -5.55
CA VAL A 167 31.65 7.07 -6.99
C VAL A 167 33.12 6.74 -7.21
N ASN A 168 34.03 7.38 -6.47
CA ASN A 168 35.46 7.08 -6.55
C ASN A 168 35.74 5.61 -6.24
N TRP A 169 35.15 5.07 -5.17
CA TRP A 169 35.33 3.67 -4.78
C TRP A 169 34.83 2.68 -5.85
N VAL A 170 33.71 2.97 -6.49
CA VAL A 170 33.17 2.16 -7.59
C VAL A 170 34.13 2.16 -8.79
N VAL A 171 34.64 3.33 -9.14
CA VAL A 171 35.61 3.50 -10.24
C VAL A 171 36.91 2.77 -9.94
N GLU A 172 37.47 2.97 -8.73
CA GLU A 172 38.72 2.33 -8.29
C GLU A 172 38.60 0.81 -8.20
N SER A 173 37.45 0.32 -7.74
CA SER A 173 37.18 -1.12 -7.58
C SER A 173 36.68 -1.79 -8.86
N GLN A 174 36.51 -1.04 -9.95
CA GLN A 174 35.90 -1.48 -11.22
C GLN A 174 34.58 -2.23 -11.02
N LEU A 175 33.79 -1.79 -10.03
CA LEU A 175 32.46 -2.36 -9.76
C LEU A 175 31.45 -1.73 -10.72
N SER A 176 30.46 -2.50 -11.16
CA SER A 176 29.30 -1.88 -11.80
C SER A 176 28.39 -1.27 -10.72
N LEU A 177 27.67 -0.21 -11.06
CA LEU A 177 26.67 0.36 -10.15
C LEU A 177 25.57 -0.64 -9.77
N ALA A 178 25.33 -1.67 -10.58
CA ALA A 178 24.39 -2.74 -10.29
C ALA A 178 24.89 -3.70 -9.19
N ASP A 179 26.21 -3.87 -9.06
CA ASP A 179 26.81 -4.77 -8.06
C ASP A 179 26.80 -4.17 -6.64
N LEU A 180 26.70 -2.84 -6.52
CA LEU A 180 26.55 -2.15 -5.23
C LEU A 180 25.23 -2.48 -4.53
N ASP A 181 24.18 -2.70 -5.30
CA ASP A 181 22.83 -2.99 -4.78
C ASP A 181 22.77 -4.40 -4.14
N MET A 182 23.72 -5.29 -4.51
CA MET A 182 23.77 -6.68 -4.07
C MET A 182 24.73 -6.95 -2.90
N LYS A 183 25.60 -5.99 -2.54
CA LYS A 183 26.56 -6.12 -1.41
C LYS A 183 26.15 -5.36 -0.15
N LEU A 184 25.07 -4.57 -0.23
CA LEU A 184 24.54 -3.76 0.87
C LEU A 184 23.17 -4.25 1.40
N LEU A 185 22.73 -5.44 0.98
CA LEU A 185 21.59 -6.19 1.51
C LEU A 185 22.07 -7.39 2.33
#